data_AF-A0A351MK56-F1
#
_entry.id   AF-A0A351MK56-F1
#
_cell.length_a   1.000
_cell.length_b   1.000
_cell.length_c   1.000
_cell.angle_alpha   90.00
_cell.angle_beta   90.00
_cell.angle_gamma   90.00
#
_symmetry.space_group_name_H-M   'P 1'
#
loop_
_entity.id
_entity.type
_entity.pdbx_description
1 polymer ?
#
loop_
_entity_poly.entity_id
_entity_poly.type
_entity_poly.pdbx_seq_one_letter_code
_entity_poly.pdbx_strand_id
1 'polypeptide(L)'
;MTFTVAHSPDADDAFMFYALVHGKVDTGDRRYDHLLNDIETLNRCALEGRYEVSAVSIHAYAYLADKYALLSSGASMGDATYGPRLVARRPMTLDEVSQVTVAIPGTLTSAYLALKLLFPDIQTVTVPFDTI
;
A
#
# COMPACT_ATOMS: atom_id res chain seq x y z
N MET A 1 10.95 22.49 11.70
CA MET A 1 10.38 21.24 12.27
C MET A 1 10.62 20.12 11.27
N THR A 2 11.04 18.94 11.72
CA THR A 2 11.31 17.79 10.85
C THR A 2 10.18 16.78 10.95
N PHE A 3 9.73 16.26 9.81
CA PHE A 3 8.69 15.22 9.70
C PHE A 3 9.26 14.02 8.97
N THR A 4 8.90 12.81 9.40
CA THR A 4 9.19 11.60 8.62
C THR A 4 8.05 11.34 7.64
N VAL A 5 8.40 11.23 6.35
CA VAL A 5 7.51 10.83 5.26
C VAL A 5 7.87 9.41 4.84
N ALA A 6 7.07 8.44 5.29
CA ALA A 6 7.26 7.04 4.97
C ALA A 6 6.46 6.65 3.72
N HIS A 7 7.12 6.13 2.70
CA HIS A 7 6.47 5.72 1.45
C HIS A 7 7.18 4.51 0.83
N SER A 8 6.60 3.91 -0.21
CA SER A 8 7.20 2.74 -0.84
C SER A 8 8.43 3.12 -1.69
N PRO A 9 9.32 2.16 -1.99
CA PRO A 9 10.38 2.34 -2.97
C PRO A 9 9.89 2.23 -4.42
N ASP A 10 8.58 2.17 -4.66
CA ASP A 10 8.00 1.96 -5.98
C ASP A 10 8.19 3.19 -6.88
N ALA A 11 8.18 2.95 -8.21
CA ALA A 11 8.51 3.99 -9.18
C ALA A 11 7.52 5.17 -9.17
N ASP A 12 6.24 4.91 -8.88
CA ASP A 12 5.20 5.94 -8.76
C ASP A 12 5.38 6.80 -7.52
N ASP A 13 5.71 6.21 -6.36
CA ASP A 13 6.04 6.96 -5.15
C ASP A 13 7.32 7.78 -5.33
N ALA A 14 8.35 7.19 -5.94
CA ALA A 14 9.59 7.90 -6.28
C ALA A 14 9.31 9.12 -7.18
N PHE A 15 8.45 8.96 -8.18
CA PHE A 15 8.01 10.06 -9.04
C PHE A 15 7.24 11.13 -8.26
N MET A 16 6.28 10.71 -7.42
CA MET A 16 5.42 11.59 -6.64
C MET A 16 6.22 12.46 -5.66
N PHE A 17 7.20 11.88 -4.96
CA PHE A 17 7.98 12.57 -3.94
C PHE A 17 9.29 13.19 -4.45
N TYR A 18 9.67 12.97 -5.72
CA TYR A 18 10.94 13.47 -6.29
C TYR A 18 11.22 14.94 -5.97
N ALA A 19 10.23 15.81 -6.18
CA ALA A 19 10.38 17.25 -6.00
C ALA A 19 10.58 17.62 -4.51
N LEU A 20 9.97 16.89 -3.58
CA LEU A 20 10.12 17.11 -2.14
C LEU A 20 11.51 16.65 -1.67
N VAL A 21 11.92 15.45 -2.07
CA VAL A 21 13.23 14.86 -1.74
C VAL A 21 14.39 15.75 -2.20
N HIS A 22 14.27 16.34 -3.40
CA HIS A 22 15.34 17.14 -4.01
C HIS A 22 15.21 18.65 -3.76
N GLY A 23 14.37 19.07 -2.80
CA GLY A 23 14.20 20.48 -2.44
C GLY A 23 13.73 21.37 -3.60
N LYS A 24 12.93 20.81 -4.52
CA LYS A 24 12.35 21.53 -5.67
C LYS A 24 11.04 22.23 -5.32
N VAL A 25 10.50 21.97 -4.13
CA VAL A 25 9.31 22.62 -3.57
C VAL A 25 9.73 23.46 -2.36
N ASP A 26 9.26 24.71 -2.30
CA ASP A 26 9.45 25.56 -1.12
C ASP A 26 8.59 25.02 0.04
N THR A 27 9.26 24.64 1.12
CA THR A 27 8.66 24.04 2.31
C THR A 27 8.76 24.97 3.54
N GLY A 28 9.33 26.16 3.37
CA GLY A 28 9.67 27.07 4.47
C GLY A 28 10.59 26.40 5.49
N ASP A 29 10.26 26.51 6.79
CA ASP A 29 11.06 25.95 7.88
C ASP A 29 10.81 24.44 8.15
N ARG A 30 10.07 23.77 7.26
CA ARG A 30 9.75 22.35 7.37
C ARG A 30 10.81 21.52 6.67
N ARG A 31 11.21 20.42 7.32
CA ARG A 31 12.13 19.43 6.76
C ARG A 31 11.43 18.09 6.69
N TYR A 32 11.71 17.34 5.65
CA TYR A 32 11.09 16.04 5.39
C TYR A 32 12.19 14.99 5.24
N ASP A 33 12.24 14.07 6.20
CA ASP A 33 13.10 12.89 6.13
C ASP A 33 12.30 11.76 5.49
N HIS A 34 12.86 11.13 4.47
CA HIS A 34 12.18 10.09 3.70
C HIS A 34 12.58 8.70 4.19
N LEU A 35 11.59 7.87 4.49
CA LEU A 35 11.77 6.47 4.86
C LEU A 35 11.13 5.59 3.79
N LEU A 36 11.90 4.68 3.21
CA LEU A 36 11.41 3.74 2.21
C LEU A 36 11.15 2.37 2.86
N ASN A 37 9.95 1.83 2.68
CA ASN A 37 9.62 0.47 3.12
C ASN A 37 8.47 -0.13 2.31
N ASP A 38 8.30 -1.45 2.32
CA ASP A 38 7.18 -2.08 1.64
C ASP A 38 5.83 -1.67 2.25
N ILE A 39 4.78 -1.67 1.43
CA ILE A 39 3.46 -1.13 1.83
C ILE A 39 2.84 -1.91 3.00
N GLU A 40 3.07 -3.22 3.14
CA GLU A 40 2.54 -3.98 4.28
C GLU A 40 3.27 -3.58 5.57
N THR A 41 4.59 -3.43 5.54
CA THR A 41 5.35 -2.92 6.69
C THR A 41 4.90 -1.50 7.06
N LEU A 42 4.66 -0.62 6.09
CA LEU A 42 4.12 0.72 6.33
C LEU A 42 2.73 0.66 6.97
N ASN A 43 1.83 -0.20 6.47
CA ASN A 43 0.51 -0.42 7.07
C ASN A 43 0.62 -0.83 8.55
N ARG A 44 1.55 -1.75 8.89
CA ARG A 44 1.78 -2.18 10.28
C ARG A 44 2.33 -1.07 11.15
N CYS A 45 3.28 -0.31 10.63
CA CYS A 45 3.87 0.83 11.34
C CYS A 45 2.84 1.94 11.60
N ALA A 46 1.90 2.16 10.67
CA ALA A 46 0.81 3.11 10.83
C ALA A 46 -0.17 2.68 11.94
N LEU A 47 -0.45 1.38 12.12
CA LEU A 47 -1.27 0.89 13.24
C LEU A 47 -0.67 1.27 14.60
N GLU A 48 0.65 1.41 14.67
CA GLU A 48 1.39 1.84 15.86
C GLU A 48 1.59 3.37 15.94
N GLY A 49 1.22 4.13 14.90
CA GLY A 49 1.40 5.58 14.88
C GLY A 49 2.85 6.05 14.71
N ARG A 50 3.72 5.24 14.07
CA ARG A 50 5.18 5.46 14.09
C ARG A 50 5.69 6.69 13.34
N TYR A 51 4.98 7.16 12.32
CA TYR A 51 5.46 8.23 11.41
C TYR A 51 4.42 9.34 11.28
N GLU A 52 4.85 10.59 11.15
CA GLU A 52 3.93 11.73 11.01
C GLU A 52 3.16 11.69 9.68
N VAL A 53 3.81 11.21 8.60
CA VAL A 53 3.20 11.01 7.29
C VAL A 53 3.59 9.61 6.78
N SER A 54 2.59 8.79 6.42
CA SER A 54 2.83 7.44 5.89
C SER A 54 1.91 7.15 4.71
N ALA A 55 2.47 6.59 3.65
CA ALA A 55 1.69 5.86 2.66
C ALA A 55 1.03 4.66 3.36
N VAL A 56 -0.26 4.45 3.06
CA VAL A 56 -1.06 3.34 3.60
C VAL A 56 -2.02 2.84 2.54
N SER A 57 -2.33 1.56 2.60
CA SER A 57 -3.45 1.00 1.83
C SER A 57 -4.78 1.53 2.37
N ILE A 58 -5.76 1.79 1.50
CA ILE A 58 -7.08 2.26 1.94
C ILE A 58 -7.79 1.25 2.85
N HIS A 59 -7.49 -0.05 2.66
CA HIS A 59 -7.93 -1.09 3.58
C HIS A 59 -7.35 -0.89 4.98
N ALA A 60 -6.04 -0.62 5.11
CA ALA A 60 -5.42 -0.31 6.39
C ALA A 60 -6.01 0.95 7.03
N TYR A 61 -6.29 1.99 6.22
CA TYR A 61 -6.86 3.25 6.71
C TYR A 61 -8.19 3.10 7.47
N ALA A 62 -9.00 2.10 7.12
CA ALA A 62 -10.24 1.80 7.85
C ALA A 62 -10.02 1.53 9.36
N TYR A 63 -8.80 1.16 9.76
CA TYR A 63 -8.40 0.91 11.14
C TYR A 63 -7.54 2.03 11.75
N LEU A 64 -7.32 3.13 11.02
CA LEU A 64 -6.39 4.21 11.39
C LEU A 64 -7.06 5.56 11.56
N ALA A 65 -8.37 5.67 11.30
CA ALA A 65 -9.10 6.93 11.28
C ALA A 65 -9.14 7.67 12.63
N ASP A 66 -8.80 6.99 13.73
CA ASP A 66 -8.63 7.58 15.06
C ASP A 66 -7.27 8.26 15.27
N LYS A 67 -6.26 7.93 14.44
CA LYS A 67 -4.87 8.40 14.58
C LYS A 67 -4.42 9.29 13.42
N TYR A 68 -4.92 9.02 12.22
CA TYR A 68 -4.48 9.66 10.98
C TYR A 68 -5.64 10.32 10.24
N ALA A 69 -5.33 11.44 9.59
CA ALA A 69 -6.18 12.04 8.57
C ALA A 69 -5.67 11.68 7.18
N LEU A 70 -6.57 11.45 6.22
CA LEU A 70 -6.20 11.32 4.82
C LEU A 70 -5.84 12.69 4.24
N LEU A 71 -4.70 12.75 3.56
CA LEU A 71 -4.32 13.91 2.75
C LEU A 71 -5.16 13.96 1.48
N SER A 72 -5.43 15.17 0.99
CA SER A 72 -6.16 15.42 -0.26
C SER A 72 -5.33 15.12 -1.52
N SER A 73 -4.09 14.66 -1.37
CA SER A 73 -3.13 14.40 -2.44
C SER A 73 -2.28 13.17 -2.10
N GLY A 74 -1.74 12.53 -3.14
CA GLY A 74 -0.80 11.43 -3.00
C GLY A 74 -1.43 10.03 -2.96
N ALA A 75 -2.74 9.94 -3.18
CA ALA A 75 -3.42 8.66 -3.34
C ALA A 75 -3.13 8.06 -4.72
N SER A 76 -2.83 6.76 -4.75
CA SER A 76 -2.86 5.93 -5.96
C SER A 76 -4.21 5.23 -6.06
N MET A 77 -4.91 5.43 -7.17
CA MET A 77 -6.29 4.96 -7.38
C MET A 77 -6.38 4.23 -8.70
N GLY A 78 -6.93 3.01 -8.67
CA GLY A 78 -7.34 2.29 -9.87
C GLY A 78 -8.63 2.83 -10.45
N ASP A 79 -8.88 2.53 -11.73
CA ASP A 79 -10.18 2.75 -12.37
C ASP A 79 -10.83 1.42 -12.79
N ALA A 80 -11.91 1.48 -13.58
CA ALA A 80 -12.60 0.27 -14.02
C ALA A 80 -11.74 -0.67 -14.90
N THR A 81 -10.65 -0.17 -15.47
CA THR A 81 -9.79 -0.87 -16.45
C THR A 81 -8.50 -1.42 -15.84
N TYR A 82 -8.04 -0.89 -14.70
CA TYR A 82 -6.82 -1.35 -14.04
C TYR A 82 -6.89 -1.36 -12.51
N GLY A 83 -6.08 -2.22 -11.92
CA GLY A 83 -6.03 -2.46 -10.49
C GLY A 83 -5.24 -3.73 -10.19
N PRO A 84 -5.32 -4.24 -8.95
CA PRO A 84 -4.66 -5.49 -8.59
C PRO A 84 -5.13 -6.64 -9.49
N ARG A 85 -4.21 -7.55 -9.81
CA ARG A 85 -4.47 -8.71 -10.68
C ARG A 85 -4.08 -9.99 -9.96
N LEU A 86 -4.84 -11.05 -10.20
CA LEU A 86 -4.42 -12.42 -9.91
C LEU A 86 -3.72 -12.98 -11.14
N VAL A 87 -2.59 -13.65 -10.90
CA VAL A 87 -1.81 -14.32 -11.94
C VAL A 87 -1.66 -15.80 -11.60
N ALA A 88 -1.67 -16.65 -12.62
CA ALA A 88 -1.54 -18.09 -12.47
C ALA A 88 -0.74 -18.66 -13.64
N ARG A 89 -0.05 -19.79 -13.41
CA ARG A 89 0.76 -20.47 -14.44
C ARG A 89 -0.05 -21.05 -15.59
N ARG A 90 -1.36 -21.24 -15.37
CA ARG A 90 -2.33 -21.69 -16.36
C ARG A 90 -3.60 -20.84 -16.23
N PRO A 91 -4.43 -20.76 -17.26
CA PRO A 91 -5.78 -20.24 -17.12
C PRO A 91 -6.54 -20.99 -16.02
N MET A 92 -7.28 -20.25 -15.20
CA MET A 92 -8.12 -20.78 -14.13
C MET A 92 -9.49 -20.10 -14.19
N THR A 93 -10.55 -20.85 -13.89
CA THR A 93 -11.88 -20.27 -13.64
C THR A 93 -11.94 -19.66 -12.24
N LEU A 94 -12.96 -18.84 -11.98
CA LEU A 94 -13.18 -18.28 -10.62
C LEU A 94 -13.41 -19.39 -9.59
N ASP A 95 -14.12 -20.46 -9.97
CA ASP A 95 -14.35 -21.62 -9.08
C ASP A 95 -13.03 -22.31 -8.73
N GLU A 96 -12.14 -22.53 -9.71
CA GLU A 96 -10.83 -23.11 -9.45
C GLU A 96 -9.97 -22.20 -8.55
N VAL A 97 -10.02 -20.88 -8.76
CA VAL A 97 -9.29 -19.92 -7.94
C VAL A 97 -9.74 -20.00 -6.48
N SER A 98 -11.04 -20.16 -6.22
CA SER A 98 -11.58 -20.25 -4.86
C SER A 98 -11.06 -21.46 -4.05
N GLN A 99 -10.52 -22.48 -4.73
CA GLN A 99 -10.07 -23.74 -4.13
C GLN A 99 -8.54 -23.82 -3.96
N VAL A 100 -7.79 -22.78 -4.32
CA VAL A 100 -6.32 -22.76 -4.18
C VAL A 100 -5.86 -21.79 -3.10
N THR A 101 -4.60 -21.93 -2.70
CA THR A 101 -3.93 -20.95 -1.85
C THR A 101 -3.31 -19.85 -2.72
N VAL A 102 -3.64 -18.60 -2.42
CA VAL A 102 -3.13 -17.42 -3.14
C VAL A 102 -2.00 -16.77 -2.34
N ALA A 103 -0.85 -16.57 -2.99
CA ALA A 103 0.21 -15.74 -2.45
C ALA A 103 -0.21 -14.27 -2.46
N ILE A 104 -0.07 -13.58 -1.32
CA ILE A 104 -0.45 -12.17 -1.16
C ILE A 104 0.73 -11.37 -0.59
N PRO A 105 0.91 -10.10 -1.00
CA PRO A 105 1.99 -9.26 -0.51
C PRO A 105 1.76 -8.75 0.93
N GLY A 106 0.52 -8.83 1.43
CA GLY A 106 0.18 -8.35 2.76
C GLY A 106 -1.32 -8.35 3.03
N THR A 107 -1.70 -8.61 4.28
CA THR A 107 -3.11 -8.74 4.70
C THR A 107 -3.81 -7.40 4.95
N LEU A 108 -3.06 -6.29 5.01
CA LEU A 108 -3.63 -4.95 5.14
C LEU A 108 -3.69 -4.22 3.80
N THR A 109 -3.24 -4.85 2.72
CA THR A 109 -3.29 -4.28 1.38
C THR A 109 -4.71 -4.14 0.85
N SER A 110 -4.94 -3.14 0.01
CA SER A 110 -6.22 -2.98 -0.71
C SER A 110 -6.47 -4.15 -1.69
N ALA A 111 -5.41 -4.74 -2.24
CA ALA A 111 -5.48 -5.93 -3.09
C ALA A 111 -6.02 -7.14 -2.33
N TYR A 112 -5.56 -7.34 -1.09
CA TYR A 112 -6.09 -8.39 -0.22
C TYR A 112 -7.57 -8.17 0.13
N LEU A 113 -7.96 -6.93 0.44
CA LEU A 113 -9.38 -6.62 0.66
C LEU A 113 -10.23 -6.97 -0.56
N ALA A 114 -9.81 -6.55 -1.76
CA ALA A 114 -10.51 -6.87 -3.00
C ALA A 114 -10.62 -8.38 -3.23
N LEU A 115 -9.53 -9.13 -2.96
CA LEU A 115 -9.53 -10.59 -3.03
C LEU A 115 -10.56 -11.21 -2.08
N LYS A 116 -10.59 -10.75 -0.82
CA LYS A 116 -11.52 -11.24 0.20
C LYS A 116 -12.97 -10.86 -0.04
N LEU A 117 -13.24 -9.72 -0.68
CA LEU A 117 -14.60 -9.36 -1.11
C LEU A 117 -15.11 -10.29 -2.22
N LEU A 118 -14.22 -10.74 -3.12
CA LEU A 118 -14.58 -11.67 -4.19
C LEU A 118 -14.67 -13.12 -3.70
N PHE A 119 -13.72 -13.53 -2.85
CA PHE A 119 -13.62 -14.88 -2.29
C PHE A 119 -13.36 -14.81 -0.78
N PRO A 120 -14.41 -14.74 0.05
CA PRO A 120 -14.26 -14.58 1.51
C PRO A 120 -13.40 -15.67 2.16
N ASP A 121 -13.62 -16.93 1.77
CA ASP A 121 -13.02 -18.11 2.39
C ASP A 121 -11.71 -18.58 1.72
N ILE A 122 -11.24 -17.87 0.69
CA ILE A 122 -10.02 -18.27 -0.03
C ILE A 122 -8.82 -18.31 0.90
N GLN A 123 -8.02 -19.37 0.78
CA GLN A 123 -6.81 -19.51 1.57
C GLN A 123 -5.71 -18.62 1.00
N THR A 124 -4.96 -17.97 1.87
CA THR A 124 -3.89 -17.05 1.47
C THR A 124 -2.61 -17.31 2.26
N VAL A 125 -1.47 -17.15 1.61
CA VAL A 125 -0.15 -17.16 2.26
C VAL A 125 0.52 -15.81 2.02
N THR A 126 0.97 -15.15 3.09
CA THR A 126 1.69 -13.89 2.97
C THR A 126 3.15 -14.14 2.60
N VAL A 127 3.60 -13.49 1.54
CA VAL A 127 4.99 -13.52 1.09
C VAL A 127 5.42 -12.12 0.67
N PRO A 128 6.72 -11.74 0.80
CA PRO A 128 7.23 -10.50 0.25
C PRO A 128 6.92 -10.37 -1.25
N PHE A 129 6.54 -9.17 -1.69
CA PHE A 129 6.10 -8.92 -3.07
C PHE A 129 7.13 -9.34 -4.13
N ASP A 130 8.41 -9.14 -3.84
CA ASP A 130 9.55 -9.50 -4.68
C ASP A 130 9.85 -11.01 -4.73
N THR A 131 9.08 -11.82 -4.00
CA THR A 131 9.19 -13.29 -3.95
C THR A 131 7.91 -14.03 -4.36
N ILE A 132 6.88 -13.31 -4.85
CA ILE A 132 5.60 -13.86 -5.35
C ILE A 132 5.78 -14.65 -6.64
#